data_AF-A0A956TA04-F1
#
_entry.id   AF-A0A956TA04-F1
#
_cell.length_a   1.000
_cell.length_b   1.000
_cell.length_c   1.000
_cell.angle_alpha   90.00
_cell.angle_beta   90.00
_cell.angle_gamma   90.00
#
_symmetry.space_group_name_H-M   'P 1'
#
loop_
_entity.id
_entity.type
_entity.pdbx_description
1 polymer ?
#
loop_
_entity_poly.entity_id
_entity_poly.type
_entity_poly.pdbx_seq_one_letter_code
_entity_poly.pdbx_strand_id
1 'polypeptide(L)'
;MTYLPYRAEIDGLRALAVAAVVVYHAGFILYGHPVLGGGFLGVDIFFVLSGYLITGILLRQLATGTFSFGAFYARRVRRILPALLTVLLVTLPVGWVVMLPKAFKEYAATAMATVLFSSNLWFLQLDSYWAEPAQMMPLLHTWSLAVEEQYYLLYPVLLWGSWKWARPWWPWGMGVGLILSLMFAHTMANGHQETAYYLLTGRCWELFAGGLVAVCHARPNLPPKNTLPIPVATLFNGLGLACIAASLALCTISGHPSLLTAWPVAGTAVILGFGRK
;
A
#
# COMPACT_ATOMS: atom_id res chain seq x y z
N MET A 1 -18.64 -3.84 19.87
CA MET A 1 -17.60 -3.86 18.81
C MET A 1 -18.29 -4.05 17.47
N THR A 2 -18.45 -3.01 16.66
CA THR A 2 -19.02 -3.15 15.32
C THR A 2 -17.90 -3.45 14.33
N TYR A 3 -17.71 -4.74 14.04
CA TYR A 3 -16.81 -5.21 12.99
C TYR A 3 -17.29 -4.67 11.63
N LEU A 4 -16.35 -4.32 10.75
CA LEU A 4 -16.70 -4.12 9.34
C LEU A 4 -17.28 -5.45 8.82
N PRO A 5 -18.41 -5.44 8.09
CA PRO A 5 -18.92 -6.65 7.46
C PRO A 5 -17.83 -7.25 6.57
N TYR A 6 -17.63 -8.55 6.70
CA TYR A 6 -16.63 -9.30 5.94
C TYR A 6 -16.83 -9.10 4.43
N ARG A 7 -15.73 -8.95 3.70
CA ARG A 7 -15.69 -8.72 2.25
C ARG A 7 -14.64 -9.66 1.64
N ALA A 8 -15.08 -10.76 1.05
CA ALA A 8 -14.22 -11.79 0.49
C ALA A 8 -13.30 -11.26 -0.62
N GLU A 9 -13.77 -10.28 -1.38
CA GLU A 9 -13.00 -9.63 -2.45
C GLU A 9 -11.75 -8.90 -1.93
N ILE A 10 -11.78 -8.37 -0.70
CA ILE A 10 -10.61 -7.72 -0.10
C ILE A 10 -9.52 -8.74 0.18
N ASP A 11 -9.88 -9.90 0.73
CA ASP A 11 -8.91 -10.94 1.04
C ASP A 11 -8.40 -11.64 -0.23
N GLY A 12 -9.25 -11.82 -1.25
CA GLY A 12 -8.83 -12.27 -2.57
C GLY A 12 -7.81 -11.34 -3.23
N LEU A 13 -8.04 -10.03 -3.18
CA LEU A 13 -7.08 -9.04 -3.71
C LEU A 13 -5.76 -9.02 -2.93
N ARG A 14 -5.78 -9.19 -1.61
CA ARG A 14 -4.56 -9.33 -0.81
C ARG A 14 -3.77 -10.57 -1.15
N ALA A 15 -4.46 -11.71 -1.30
CA ALA A 15 -3.82 -12.97 -1.65
C ALA A 15 -3.14 -12.86 -3.02
N LEU A 16 -3.86 -12.30 -4.01
CA LEU A 16 -3.32 -12.03 -5.34
C LEU A 16 -2.08 -11.11 -5.27
N ALA A 17 -2.17 -10.01 -4.52
CA ALA A 17 -1.09 -9.04 -4.40
C ALA A 17 0.16 -9.63 -3.74
N VAL A 18 0.03 -10.37 -2.63
CA VAL A 18 1.19 -11.04 -1.98
C VAL A 18 1.79 -12.08 -2.91
N ALA A 19 0.97 -12.92 -3.55
CA ALA A 19 1.45 -13.95 -4.46
C ALA A 19 2.25 -13.34 -5.61
N ALA A 20 1.75 -12.24 -6.21
CA ALA A 20 2.44 -11.55 -7.28
C ALA A 20 3.79 -10.96 -6.84
N VAL A 21 3.85 -10.34 -5.66
CA VAL A 21 5.11 -9.80 -5.11
C VAL A 21 6.12 -10.91 -4.84
N VAL A 22 5.69 -12.04 -4.26
CA VAL A 22 6.55 -13.19 -3.98
C VAL A 22 7.09 -13.79 -5.27
N VAL A 23 6.24 -14.02 -6.28
CA VAL A 23 6.65 -14.56 -7.58
C VAL A 23 7.63 -13.65 -8.29
N TYR A 24 7.40 -12.33 -8.25
CA TYR A 24 8.31 -11.34 -8.82
C TYR A 24 9.72 -11.42 -8.21
N HIS A 25 9.81 -11.46 -6.87
CA HIS A 25 11.11 -11.54 -6.18
C HIS A 25 11.75 -12.94 -6.25
N ALA A 26 10.95 -13.99 -6.45
CA ALA A 26 11.48 -15.33 -6.69
C ALA A 26 12.21 -15.45 -8.05
N GLY A 27 11.97 -14.52 -8.97
CA GLY A 27 12.70 -14.44 -10.23
C GLY A 27 12.42 -15.61 -11.18
N PHE A 28 11.22 -16.20 -11.12
CA PHE A 28 10.86 -17.29 -12.01
C PHE A 28 10.83 -16.83 -13.48
N ILE A 29 11.45 -17.62 -14.37
CA ILE A 29 11.51 -17.36 -15.81
C ILE A 29 10.81 -18.52 -16.54
N LEU A 30 9.89 -18.18 -17.43
CA LEU A 30 9.16 -19.15 -18.26
C LEU A 30 9.25 -18.71 -19.73
N TYR A 31 9.68 -19.62 -20.61
CA TYR A 31 9.90 -19.35 -22.04
C TYR A 31 10.76 -18.10 -22.32
N GLY A 32 11.76 -17.84 -21.48
CA GLY A 32 12.67 -16.69 -21.64
C GLY A 32 12.11 -15.35 -21.13
N HIS A 33 10.92 -15.35 -20.53
CA HIS A 33 10.30 -14.15 -19.96
C HIS A 33 10.08 -14.28 -18.45
N PRO A 34 10.26 -13.20 -17.66
CA PRO A 34 9.95 -13.22 -16.24
C PRO A 34 8.46 -13.45 -16.02
N VAL A 35 8.14 -14.40 -15.15
CA VAL A 35 6.75 -14.66 -14.71
C VAL A 35 6.32 -13.50 -13.82
N LEU A 36 5.20 -12.85 -14.17
CA LEU A 36 4.70 -11.66 -13.48
C LEU A 36 5.77 -10.56 -13.33
N GLY A 37 6.32 -10.09 -14.46
CA GLY A 37 7.29 -8.98 -14.46
C GLY A 37 6.80 -7.70 -13.78
N GLY A 38 5.46 -7.50 -13.70
CA GLY A 38 4.82 -6.41 -12.97
C GLY A 38 4.44 -6.75 -11.53
N GLY A 39 4.86 -7.90 -10.98
CA GLY A 39 4.37 -8.39 -9.69
C GLY A 39 4.67 -7.48 -8.49
N PHE A 40 5.69 -6.61 -8.59
CA PHE A 40 5.96 -5.56 -7.60
C PHE A 40 4.79 -4.58 -7.42
N LEU A 41 3.94 -4.39 -8.44
CA LEU A 41 2.73 -3.57 -8.38
C LEU A 41 1.66 -4.15 -7.43
N GLY A 42 1.85 -5.36 -6.91
CA GLY A 42 1.05 -5.87 -5.80
C GLY A 42 1.11 -4.96 -4.57
N VAL A 43 2.21 -4.24 -4.35
CA VAL A 43 2.33 -3.25 -3.26
C VAL A 43 1.34 -2.09 -3.46
N ASP A 44 1.13 -1.64 -4.69
CA ASP A 44 0.16 -0.58 -5.01
C ASP A 44 -1.26 -1.00 -4.65
N ILE A 45 -1.61 -2.26 -4.95
CA ILE A 45 -2.90 -2.87 -4.57
C ILE A 45 -3.03 -2.85 -3.04
N PHE A 46 -1.97 -3.23 -2.31
CA PHE A 46 -1.96 -3.15 -0.85
C PHE A 46 -2.23 -1.75 -0.32
N PHE A 47 -1.56 -0.74 -0.86
CA PHE A 47 -1.76 0.65 -0.44
C PHE A 47 -3.19 1.13 -0.69
N VAL A 48 -3.81 0.78 -1.82
CA VAL A 48 -5.24 1.07 -2.05
C VAL A 48 -6.13 0.39 -1.00
N LEU A 49 -5.92 -0.91 -0.75
CA LEU A 49 -6.70 -1.65 0.25
C LEU A 49 -6.52 -1.07 1.65
N SER A 50 -5.29 -0.68 2.00
CA SER A 50 -4.93 -0.07 3.28
C SER A 50 -5.60 1.28 3.49
N GLY A 51 -5.58 2.14 2.47
CA GLY A 51 -6.30 3.40 2.47
C GLY A 51 -7.81 3.21 2.63
N TYR A 52 -8.40 2.31 1.84
CA TYR A 52 -9.83 1.99 1.92
C TYR A 52 -10.26 1.53 3.32
N LEU A 53 -9.53 0.58 3.90
CA LEU A 53 -9.85 0.00 5.20
C LEU A 53 -9.68 1.02 6.32
N ILE A 54 -8.57 1.75 6.32
CA ILE A 54 -8.30 2.66 7.44
C ILE A 54 -9.22 3.86 7.43
N THR A 55 -9.48 4.45 6.26
CA THR A 55 -10.47 5.51 6.12
C THR A 55 -11.83 5.01 6.56
N GLY A 56 -12.27 3.82 6.09
CA GLY A 56 -13.56 3.26 6.49
C GLY A 56 -13.71 3.02 8.01
N ILE A 57 -12.66 2.53 8.69
CA ILE A 57 -12.65 2.35 10.14
C ILE A 57 -12.76 3.70 10.85
N LEU A 58 -11.95 4.69 10.45
CA LEU A 58 -11.92 5.99 11.08
C LEU A 58 -13.25 6.74 10.89
N LEU A 59 -13.79 6.78 9.67
CA LEU A 59 -15.08 7.42 9.38
C LEU A 59 -16.20 6.87 10.27
N ARG A 60 -16.24 5.55 10.44
CA ARG A 60 -17.23 4.89 11.30
C ARG A 60 -17.05 5.26 12.77
N GLN A 61 -15.83 5.18 13.28
CA GLN A 61 -15.53 5.46 14.69
C GLN A 61 -15.75 6.94 15.04
N LEU A 62 -15.41 7.85 14.13
CA LEU A 62 -15.66 9.28 14.28
C LEU A 62 -17.15 9.61 14.21
N ALA A 63 -17.90 8.96 13.32
CA ALA A 63 -19.35 9.15 13.21
C ALA A 63 -20.12 8.65 14.43
N THR A 64 -19.64 7.60 15.09
CA THR A 64 -20.25 7.07 16.32
C THR A 64 -19.68 7.67 17.60
N GLY A 65 -18.70 8.58 17.50
CA GLY A 65 -18.04 9.18 18.67
C GLY A 65 -17.19 8.19 19.49
N THR A 66 -16.81 7.04 18.91
CA THR A 66 -16.09 5.95 19.59
C THR A 66 -14.58 5.92 19.27
N PHE A 67 -14.09 6.90 18.51
CA PHE A 67 -12.68 6.94 18.12
C PHE A 67 -11.75 7.22 19.33
N SER A 68 -10.68 6.43 19.43
CA SER A 68 -9.61 6.61 20.41
C SER A 68 -8.27 6.30 19.74
N PHE A 69 -7.33 7.25 19.84
CA PHE A 69 -5.96 7.08 19.32
C PHE A 69 -5.27 5.89 19.97
N GLY A 70 -5.30 5.78 21.30
CA GLY A 70 -4.69 4.67 22.03
C GLY A 70 -5.25 3.32 21.57
N ALA A 71 -6.57 3.19 21.46
CA ALA A 71 -7.20 1.97 20.98
C ALA A 71 -6.85 1.65 19.51
N PHE A 72 -6.71 2.69 18.68
CA PHE A 72 -6.32 2.57 17.27
C PHE A 72 -4.89 2.03 17.12
N TYR A 73 -3.91 2.69 17.74
CA TYR A 73 -2.51 2.28 17.65
C TYR A 73 -2.25 0.95 18.36
N ALA A 74 -2.90 0.67 19.50
CA ALA A 74 -2.77 -0.61 20.19
C ALA A 74 -3.25 -1.82 19.36
N ARG A 75 -4.22 -1.63 18.44
CA ARG A 75 -4.63 -2.70 17.50
C ARG A 75 -3.58 -2.94 16.42
N ARG A 76 -2.98 -1.86 15.90
CA ARG A 76 -1.90 -1.94 14.89
C ARG A 76 -0.67 -2.62 15.47
N VAL A 77 -0.25 -2.19 16.66
CA VAL A 77 0.89 -2.78 17.37
C VAL A 77 0.70 -4.28 17.58
N ARG A 78 -0.45 -4.72 18.12
CA ARG A 78 -0.75 -6.15 18.34
C ARG A 78 -0.84 -6.96 17.05
N ARG A 79 -1.10 -6.32 15.91
CA ARG A 79 -1.19 -6.99 14.60
C ARG A 79 0.17 -7.11 13.91
N ILE A 80 1.05 -6.12 14.06
CA ILE A 80 2.26 -5.98 13.24
C ILE A 80 3.52 -6.38 14.01
N LEU A 81 3.70 -5.88 15.24
CA LEU A 81 4.94 -6.09 15.99
C LEU A 81 5.25 -7.57 16.24
N PRO A 82 4.30 -8.45 16.60
CA PRO A 82 4.63 -9.85 16.85
C PRO A 82 5.27 -10.54 15.63
N ALA A 83 4.70 -10.35 14.44
CA ALA A 83 5.23 -10.93 13.22
C ALA A 83 6.57 -10.28 12.84
N LEU A 84 6.66 -8.94 12.90
CA LEU A 84 7.88 -8.19 12.60
C LEU A 84 9.05 -8.62 13.49
N LEU A 85 8.83 -8.66 14.80
CA LEU A 85 9.85 -9.05 15.77
C LEU A 85 10.24 -10.51 15.60
N THR A 86 9.29 -11.40 15.28
CA THR A 86 9.60 -12.81 14.99
C THR A 86 10.54 -12.93 13.79
N VAL A 87 10.25 -12.21 12.69
CA VAL A 87 11.13 -12.19 11.52
C VAL A 87 12.51 -11.72 11.92
N LEU A 88 12.64 -10.56 12.58
CA LEU A 88 13.93 -10.00 12.95
C LEU A 88 14.72 -10.90 13.93
N LEU A 89 14.05 -11.51 14.91
CA LEU A 89 14.67 -12.42 15.87
C LEU A 89 15.22 -13.69 15.20
N VAL A 90 14.58 -14.15 14.13
CA VAL A 90 15.05 -15.32 13.37
C VAL A 90 16.14 -14.93 12.38
N THR A 91 15.95 -13.84 11.62
CA THR A 91 16.86 -13.47 10.54
C THR A 91 18.14 -12.82 11.03
N LEU A 92 18.17 -12.22 12.22
CA LEU A 92 19.38 -11.57 12.74
C LEU A 92 20.50 -12.56 13.10
N PRO A 93 20.26 -13.66 13.86
CA PRO A 93 21.28 -14.69 14.07
C PRO A 93 21.71 -15.38 12.77
N VAL A 94 20.76 -15.64 11.86
CA VAL A 94 21.08 -16.24 10.55
C VAL A 94 21.97 -15.31 9.73
N GLY A 95 21.64 -14.01 9.69
CA GLY A 95 22.45 -13.00 9.02
C GLY A 95 23.86 -12.92 9.60
N TRP A 96 24.01 -13.00 10.93
CA TRP A 96 25.32 -12.97 11.59
C TRP A 96 26.23 -14.13 11.16
N VAL A 97 25.64 -15.32 10.94
CA VAL A 97 26.39 -16.52 10.56
C VAL A 97 26.71 -16.54 9.05
N VAL A 98 25.78 -16.08 8.22
CA VAL A 98 25.84 -16.32 6.75
C VAL A 98 26.38 -15.11 5.99
N MET A 99 26.20 -13.89 6.48
CA MET A 99 26.54 -12.67 5.74
C MET A 99 27.98 -12.21 6.00
N LEU A 100 28.59 -11.59 4.98
CA LEU A 100 29.87 -10.89 5.14
C LEU A 100 29.70 -9.69 6.10
N PRO A 101 30.77 -9.26 6.80
CA PRO A 101 30.68 -8.19 7.80
C PRO A 101 30.06 -6.88 7.30
N LYS A 102 30.29 -6.51 6.03
CA LYS A 102 29.68 -5.32 5.42
C LYS A 102 28.17 -5.50 5.26
N ALA A 103 27.75 -6.57 4.58
CA ALA A 103 26.33 -6.89 4.37
C ALA A 103 25.57 -7.05 5.70
N PHE A 104 26.20 -7.64 6.72
CA PHE A 104 25.58 -7.74 8.05
C PHE A 104 25.38 -6.37 8.71
N LYS A 105 26.32 -5.44 8.57
CA LYS A 105 26.16 -4.06 9.08
C LYS A 105 24.99 -3.35 8.40
N GLU A 106 24.86 -3.48 7.08
CA GLU A 106 23.73 -2.92 6.32
C GLU A 106 22.40 -3.58 6.72
N TYR A 107 22.38 -4.90 6.91
CA TYR A 107 21.23 -5.63 7.44
C TYR A 107 20.83 -5.14 8.83
N ALA A 108 21.79 -4.98 9.75
CA ALA A 108 21.51 -4.53 11.12
C ALA A 108 20.98 -3.09 11.16
N ALA A 109 21.53 -2.19 10.33
CA ALA A 109 21.01 -0.83 10.18
C ALA A 109 19.59 -0.84 9.61
N THR A 110 19.33 -1.69 8.62
CA THR A 110 17.98 -1.87 8.05
C THR A 110 17.01 -2.41 9.10
N ALA A 111 17.40 -3.41 9.89
CA ALA A 111 16.58 -3.97 10.97
C ALA A 111 16.20 -2.92 12.02
N MET A 112 17.14 -2.05 12.39
CA MET A 112 16.86 -0.92 13.29
C MET A 112 15.88 0.07 12.65
N ALA A 113 16.09 0.44 11.39
CA ALA A 113 15.18 1.32 10.65
C ALA A 113 13.78 0.71 10.48
N THR A 114 13.68 -0.62 10.31
CA THR A 114 12.41 -1.35 10.25
C THR A 114 11.64 -1.24 11.56
N VAL A 115 12.29 -1.41 12.72
CA VAL A 115 11.65 -1.26 14.05
C VAL A 115 11.14 0.17 14.27
N LEU A 116 11.86 1.16 13.74
CA LEU A 116 11.48 2.57 13.81
C LEU A 116 10.48 3.00 12.73
N PHE A 117 10.04 2.09 11.85
CA PHE A 117 9.22 2.38 10.68
C PHE A 117 9.81 3.50 9.79
N SER A 118 11.13 3.46 9.61
CA SER A 118 11.91 4.42 8.82
C SER A 118 12.80 3.74 7.77
N SER A 119 12.59 2.45 7.47
CA SER A 119 13.42 1.72 6.50
C SER A 119 13.34 2.29 5.09
N ASN A 120 12.20 2.88 4.69
CA ASN A 120 12.09 3.60 3.43
C ASN A 120 13.05 4.79 3.32
N LEU A 121 13.26 5.54 4.40
CA LEU A 121 14.21 6.65 4.44
C LEU A 121 15.66 6.16 4.43
N TRP A 122 15.91 5.02 5.10
CA TRP A 122 17.22 4.36 5.06
C TRP A 122 17.59 3.94 3.63
N PHE A 123 16.67 3.27 2.90
CA PHE A 123 16.91 2.87 1.52
C PHE A 123 17.07 4.05 0.56
N LEU A 124 16.35 5.16 0.79
CA LEU A 124 16.52 6.37 -0.01
C LEU A 124 17.92 6.97 0.10
N GLN A 125 18.61 6.76 1.23
CA GLN A 125 19.95 7.31 1.49
C GLN A 125 21.09 6.39 1.07
N LEU A 126 20.78 5.14 0.72
CA LEU A 126 21.78 4.18 0.27
C LEU A 126 22.30 4.57 -1.12
N ASP A 127 23.61 4.75 -1.21
CA ASP A 127 24.29 5.03 -2.48
C ASP A 127 24.26 3.77 -3.34
N SER A 128 23.64 3.84 -4.51
CA SER A 128 23.46 2.71 -5.43
C SER A 128 24.78 2.11 -5.91
N TYR A 129 25.90 2.84 -5.81
CA TYR A 129 27.23 2.33 -6.15
C TYR A 129 27.86 1.49 -5.03
N TRP A 130 27.55 1.80 -3.76
CA TRP A 130 28.18 1.16 -2.60
C TRP A 130 27.28 0.22 -1.82
N ALA A 131 25.96 0.31 -1.99
CA ALA A 131 24.98 -0.54 -1.35
C ALA A 131 25.06 -2.00 -1.86
N GLU A 132 24.66 -2.96 -1.02
CA GLU A 132 24.43 -4.32 -1.51
C GLU A 132 23.36 -4.35 -2.62
N PRO A 133 23.44 -5.28 -3.59
CA PRO A 133 22.39 -5.43 -4.59
C PRO A 133 21.03 -5.65 -3.93
N ALA A 134 19.96 -5.05 -4.47
CA ALA A 134 18.61 -5.14 -3.92
C ALA A 134 18.14 -6.59 -3.68
N GLN A 135 18.56 -7.53 -4.54
CA GLN A 135 18.24 -8.96 -4.44
C GLN A 135 18.89 -9.63 -3.22
N MET A 136 19.97 -9.05 -2.70
CA MET A 136 20.73 -9.56 -1.56
C MET A 136 20.32 -8.91 -0.24
N MET A 137 19.39 -7.95 -0.24
CA MET A 137 18.90 -7.24 0.94
C MET A 137 17.65 -7.92 1.54
N PRO A 138 17.76 -8.72 2.62
CA PRO A 138 16.64 -9.55 3.07
C PRO A 138 15.44 -8.75 3.59
N LEU A 139 15.69 -7.55 4.13
CA LEU A 139 14.67 -6.69 4.72
C LEU A 139 14.22 -5.57 3.78
N LEU A 140 14.57 -5.63 2.49
CA LEU A 140 14.20 -4.61 1.51
C LEU A 140 12.70 -4.33 1.51
N HIS A 141 11.88 -5.39 1.47
CA HIS A 141 10.42 -5.33 1.46
C HIS A 141 9.78 -4.50 2.60
N THR A 142 10.51 -4.26 3.69
CA THR A 142 10.00 -3.51 4.86
C THR A 142 9.79 -2.02 4.57
N TRP A 143 10.34 -1.48 3.47
CA TRP A 143 10.13 -0.09 3.08
C TRP A 143 8.65 0.25 2.92
N SER A 144 7.86 -0.67 2.35
CA SER A 144 6.43 -0.47 2.09
C SER A 144 5.64 -0.40 3.39
N LEU A 145 6.01 -1.23 4.37
CA LEU A 145 5.45 -1.21 5.72
C LEU A 145 5.77 0.10 6.44
N ALA A 146 6.99 0.63 6.30
CA ALA A 146 7.36 1.92 6.89
C ALA A 146 6.50 3.07 6.33
N VAL A 147 6.30 3.12 5.01
CA VAL A 147 5.40 4.10 4.36
C VAL A 147 3.96 3.97 4.87
N GLU A 148 3.46 2.75 4.98
CA GLU A 148 2.11 2.47 5.46
C GLU A 148 1.92 2.92 6.92
N GLU A 149 2.88 2.64 7.81
CA GLU A 149 2.80 3.05 9.22
C GLU A 149 2.99 4.56 9.40
N GLN A 150 3.83 5.22 8.59
CA GLN A 150 3.92 6.69 8.54
C GLN A 150 2.57 7.31 8.18
N TYR A 151 1.88 6.75 7.17
CA TYR A 151 0.52 7.16 6.83
C TYR A 151 -0.45 6.93 8.00
N TYR A 152 -0.39 5.76 8.66
CA TYR A 152 -1.26 5.48 9.81
C TYR A 152 -0.95 6.30 11.06
N LEU A 153 0.24 6.85 11.19
CA LEU A 153 0.57 7.79 12.24
C LEU A 153 -0.09 9.15 11.95
N LEU A 154 0.07 9.67 10.74
CA LEU A 154 -0.36 11.02 10.37
C LEU A 154 -1.87 11.11 10.06
N TYR A 155 -2.39 10.16 9.28
CA TYR A 155 -3.73 10.23 8.71
C TYR A 155 -4.85 10.28 9.77
N PRO A 156 -4.86 9.46 10.84
CA PRO A 156 -5.89 9.56 11.88
C PRO A 156 -5.90 10.90 12.59
N VAL A 157 -4.73 11.53 12.79
CA VAL A 157 -4.61 12.85 13.44
C VAL A 157 -5.24 13.92 12.56
N LEU A 158 -4.88 13.94 11.26
CA LEU A 158 -5.45 14.87 10.28
C LEU A 158 -6.98 14.70 10.17
N LEU A 159 -7.44 13.46 10.11
CA LEU A 159 -8.84 13.12 9.96
C LEU A 159 -9.64 13.45 11.24
N TRP A 160 -9.13 13.11 12.42
CA TRP A 160 -9.80 13.46 13.68
C TRP A 160 -9.84 14.98 13.90
N GLY A 161 -8.71 15.68 13.70
CA GLY A 161 -8.60 17.12 13.92
C GLY A 161 -9.47 17.96 12.98
N SER A 162 -9.69 17.48 11.75
CA SER A 162 -10.51 18.17 10.76
C SER A 162 -11.97 17.69 10.71
N TRP A 163 -12.36 16.71 11.55
CA TRP A 163 -13.67 16.05 11.47
C TRP A 163 -14.87 16.99 11.62
N LYS A 164 -14.78 17.97 12.52
CA LYS A 164 -15.90 18.88 12.81
C LYS A 164 -16.13 19.93 11.72
N TRP A 165 -15.06 20.38 11.05
CA TRP A 165 -15.12 21.57 10.19
C TRP A 165 -14.91 21.26 8.71
N ALA A 166 -14.17 20.20 8.37
CA ALA A 166 -13.77 19.89 7.00
C ALA A 166 -14.42 18.61 6.44
N ARG A 167 -15.33 17.95 7.16
CA ARG A 167 -15.93 16.68 6.73
C ARG A 167 -16.52 16.71 5.30
N PRO A 168 -17.25 17.74 4.85
CA PRO A 168 -17.74 17.80 3.46
C PRO A 168 -16.61 17.88 2.43
N TRP A 169 -15.48 18.46 2.82
CA TRP A 169 -14.32 18.74 1.98
C TRP A 169 -13.35 17.58 1.86
N TRP A 170 -13.49 16.52 2.66
CA TRP A 170 -12.54 15.40 2.66
C TRP A 170 -12.35 14.71 1.31
N PRO A 171 -13.40 14.40 0.52
CA PRO A 171 -13.19 13.85 -0.81
C PRO A 171 -12.42 14.78 -1.73
N TRP A 172 -12.63 16.10 -1.60
CA TRP A 172 -11.87 17.08 -2.36
C TRP A 172 -10.42 17.14 -1.90
N GLY A 173 -10.17 17.18 -0.59
CA GLY A 173 -8.81 17.16 -0.03
C GLY A 173 -8.04 15.89 -0.40
N MET A 174 -8.69 14.72 -0.36
CA MET A 174 -8.09 13.45 -0.77
C MET A 174 -7.89 13.38 -2.29
N GLY A 175 -8.82 13.91 -3.09
CA GLY A 175 -8.68 14.02 -4.54
C GLY A 175 -7.52 14.93 -4.95
N VAL A 176 -7.40 16.09 -4.32
CA VAL A 176 -6.26 17.01 -4.52
C VAL A 176 -4.97 16.35 -4.06
N GLY A 177 -4.94 15.74 -2.87
CA GLY A 177 -3.76 15.03 -2.37
C GLY A 177 -3.33 13.88 -3.29
N LEU A 178 -4.28 13.12 -3.84
CA LEU A 178 -4.04 12.08 -4.83
C LEU A 178 -3.38 12.67 -6.08
N ILE A 179 -3.96 13.72 -6.66
CA ILE A 179 -3.43 14.34 -7.88
C ILE A 179 -2.02 14.90 -7.62
N LEU A 180 -1.82 15.64 -6.53
CA LEU A 180 -0.51 16.23 -6.20
C LEU A 180 0.55 15.16 -5.98
N SER A 181 0.22 14.09 -5.25
CA SER A 181 1.14 12.98 -5.01
C SER A 181 1.46 12.20 -6.29
N LEU A 182 0.47 11.95 -7.15
CA LEU A 182 0.67 11.27 -8.43
C LEU A 182 1.48 12.12 -9.42
N MET A 183 1.25 13.44 -9.45
CA MET A 183 2.06 14.35 -10.26
C MET A 183 3.50 14.39 -9.74
N PHE A 184 3.70 14.48 -8.42
CA PHE A 184 5.03 14.40 -7.81
C PHE A 184 5.73 13.07 -8.15
N ALA A 185 5.03 11.95 -8.06
CA ALA A 185 5.56 10.65 -8.46
C ALA A 185 5.97 10.64 -9.94
N HIS A 186 5.09 11.12 -10.82
CA HIS A 186 5.35 11.16 -12.26
C HIS A 186 6.54 12.07 -12.64
N THR A 187 6.69 13.23 -11.99
CA THR A 187 7.84 14.12 -12.27
C THR A 187 9.15 13.55 -11.74
N MET A 188 9.13 12.88 -10.57
CA MET A 188 10.31 12.26 -9.97
C MET A 188 10.71 10.93 -10.65
N ALA A 189 9.76 10.25 -11.30
CA ALA A 189 10.03 9.00 -12.04
C ALA A 189 11.15 9.15 -13.08
N ASN A 190 11.33 10.35 -13.62
CA ASN A 190 12.43 10.68 -14.54
C ASN A 190 13.59 11.32 -13.75
N GLY A 191 14.63 10.53 -13.44
CA GLY A 191 15.89 11.01 -12.86
C GLY A 191 16.01 10.90 -11.34
N HIS A 192 14.91 10.78 -10.59
CA HIS A 192 14.92 10.61 -9.12
C HIS A 192 13.92 9.53 -8.67
N GLN A 193 13.91 8.39 -9.38
CA GLN A 193 12.90 7.34 -9.19
C GLN A 193 12.83 6.84 -7.73
N GLU A 194 13.97 6.70 -7.04
CA GLU A 194 14.02 6.25 -5.65
C GLU A 194 13.24 7.20 -4.70
N THR A 195 13.28 8.50 -4.97
CA THR A 195 12.52 9.51 -4.22
C THR A 195 11.01 9.31 -4.39
N ALA A 196 10.56 9.02 -5.62
CA ALA A 196 9.15 8.71 -5.89
C ALA A 196 8.73 7.38 -5.24
N TYR A 197 9.65 6.41 -5.24
CA TYR A 197 9.39 5.03 -4.82
C TYR A 197 9.33 4.88 -3.29
N TYR A 198 10.30 5.44 -2.55
CA TYR A 198 10.40 5.25 -1.11
C TYR A 198 9.65 6.30 -0.27
N LEU A 199 9.43 7.51 -0.76
CA LEU A 199 8.77 8.55 0.05
C LEU A 199 7.25 8.41 0.05
N LEU A 200 6.65 8.62 1.22
CA LEU A 200 5.19 8.70 1.38
C LEU A 200 4.58 9.75 0.43
N THR A 201 5.27 10.84 0.12
CA THR A 201 4.79 11.87 -0.82
C THR A 201 4.58 11.34 -2.24
N GLY A 202 5.39 10.39 -2.70
CA GLY A 202 5.23 9.73 -4.01
C GLY A 202 4.25 8.55 -4.00
N ARG A 203 3.86 8.06 -2.81
CA ARG A 203 3.02 6.86 -2.64
C ARG A 203 1.64 7.14 -2.05
N CYS A 204 1.40 8.32 -1.46
CA CYS A 204 0.14 8.57 -0.78
C CYS A 204 -1.08 8.66 -1.72
N TRP A 205 -0.88 8.85 -3.03
CA TRP A 205 -1.96 8.79 -4.02
C TRP A 205 -2.64 7.42 -4.08
N GLU A 206 -1.92 6.30 -3.89
CA GLU A 206 -2.51 4.96 -3.85
C GLU A 206 -3.42 4.80 -2.62
N LEU A 207 -2.94 5.25 -1.45
CA LEU A 207 -3.70 5.27 -0.19
C LEU A 207 -4.94 6.18 -0.31
N PHE A 208 -4.80 7.35 -0.91
CA PHE A 208 -5.92 8.26 -1.14
C PHE A 208 -6.96 7.69 -2.12
N ALA A 209 -6.55 6.96 -3.16
CA ALA A 209 -7.48 6.32 -4.09
C ALA A 209 -8.41 5.36 -3.35
N GLY A 210 -7.86 4.50 -2.50
CA GLY A 210 -8.66 3.59 -1.66
C GLY A 210 -9.53 4.35 -0.65
N GLY A 211 -8.96 5.36 0.00
CA GLY A 211 -9.67 6.16 0.97
C GLY A 211 -10.86 6.93 0.35
N LEU A 212 -10.74 7.43 -0.89
CA LEU A 212 -11.83 8.08 -1.63
C LEU A 212 -13.01 7.13 -1.84
N VAL A 213 -12.73 5.88 -2.23
CA VAL A 213 -13.76 4.84 -2.36
C VAL A 213 -14.46 4.62 -1.00
N ALA A 214 -13.71 4.62 0.10
CA ALA A 214 -14.29 4.49 1.44
C ALA A 214 -15.17 5.69 1.83
N VAL A 215 -14.76 6.93 1.52
CA VAL A 215 -15.59 8.12 1.80
C VAL A 215 -16.86 8.10 0.95
N CYS A 216 -16.78 7.73 -0.32
CA CYS A 216 -17.94 7.56 -1.17
C CYS A 216 -18.92 6.54 -0.57
N HIS A 217 -18.45 5.39 -0.10
CA HIS A 217 -19.32 4.41 0.58
C HIS A 217 -19.90 4.89 1.91
N ALA A 218 -19.28 5.86 2.59
CA ALA A 218 -19.75 6.38 3.86
C ALA A 218 -20.73 7.56 3.71
N ARG A 219 -20.93 8.10 2.50
CA ARG A 219 -21.86 9.22 2.27
C ARG A 219 -23.32 8.71 2.31
N PRO A 220 -24.19 9.31 3.14
CA PRO A 220 -25.58 8.87 3.29
C PRO A 220 -26.45 9.15 2.05
N ASN A 221 -26.05 10.10 1.20
CA ASN A 221 -26.85 10.56 0.05
C ASN A 221 -26.49 9.85 -1.27
N LEU A 222 -25.51 8.95 -1.26
CA LEU A 222 -25.24 8.13 -2.45
C LEU A 222 -26.26 6.98 -2.47
N PRO A 223 -26.81 6.65 -3.66
CA PRO A 223 -27.70 5.51 -3.79
C PRO A 223 -27.03 4.26 -3.20
N PRO A 224 -27.76 3.41 -2.45
CA PRO A 224 -27.17 2.21 -1.86
C PRO A 224 -26.48 1.37 -2.94
N LYS A 225 -25.40 0.66 -2.57
CA LYS A 225 -24.55 -0.21 -3.44
C LYS A 225 -25.31 -1.10 -4.46
N ASN A 226 -26.61 -1.33 -4.25
CA ASN A 226 -27.48 -2.16 -5.06
C ASN A 226 -28.27 -1.42 -6.16
N THR A 227 -28.02 -0.13 -6.44
CA THR A 227 -28.78 0.56 -7.50
C THR A 227 -28.34 0.22 -8.92
N LEU A 228 -27.11 -0.25 -9.12
CA LEU A 228 -26.66 -0.68 -10.44
C LEU A 228 -27.20 -2.07 -10.79
N PRO A 229 -27.53 -2.35 -12.05
CA PRO A 229 -27.84 -3.70 -12.50
C PRO A 229 -26.68 -4.68 -12.22
N ILE A 230 -26.99 -5.92 -11.86
CA ILE A 230 -25.98 -6.99 -11.64
C ILE A 230 -24.99 -7.12 -12.80
N PRO A 231 -25.44 -7.08 -14.08
CA PRO A 231 -24.52 -7.18 -15.22
C PRO A 231 -23.48 -6.06 -15.26
N VAL A 232 -23.89 -4.83 -14.92
CA VAL A 232 -23.02 -3.65 -14.94
C VAL A 232 -21.95 -3.75 -13.85
N ALA A 233 -22.33 -4.12 -12.63
CA ALA A 233 -21.36 -4.31 -11.55
C ALA A 233 -20.37 -5.45 -11.85
N THR A 234 -20.86 -6.54 -12.46
CA THR A 234 -20.01 -7.67 -12.86
C THR A 234 -19.03 -7.27 -13.95
N LEU A 235 -19.47 -6.48 -14.94
CA LEU A 235 -18.60 -5.92 -15.98
C LEU A 235 -17.49 -5.06 -15.39
N PHE A 236 -17.80 -4.13 -14.49
CA PHE A 236 -16.79 -3.28 -13.85
C PHE A 236 -15.79 -4.08 -13.01
N ASN A 237 -16.26 -5.08 -12.25
CA ASN A 237 -15.37 -5.96 -11.50
C ASN A 237 -14.46 -6.78 -12.44
N GLY A 238 -14.99 -7.26 -13.57
CA GLY A 238 -14.21 -7.94 -14.60
C GLY A 238 -13.16 -7.05 -15.24
N LEU A 239 -13.51 -5.80 -15.58
CA LEU A 239 -12.58 -4.80 -16.09
C LEU A 239 -11.48 -4.46 -15.07
N GLY A 240 -11.86 -4.25 -13.81
CA GLY A 240 -10.88 -3.99 -12.75
C GLY A 240 -9.90 -5.15 -12.56
N LEU A 241 -10.39 -6.39 -12.59
CA LEU A 241 -9.56 -7.59 -12.49
C LEU A 241 -8.65 -7.74 -13.73
N ALA A 242 -9.16 -7.47 -14.92
CA ALA A 242 -8.38 -7.49 -16.15
C ALA A 242 -7.26 -6.44 -16.13
N CYS A 243 -7.53 -5.21 -15.65
CA CYS A 243 -6.52 -4.18 -15.47
C CYS A 243 -5.42 -4.62 -14.50
N ILE A 244 -5.79 -5.22 -13.36
CA ILE A 244 -4.82 -5.76 -12.39
C ILE A 244 -4.00 -6.88 -13.03
N ALA A 245 -4.65 -7.89 -13.61
CA ALA A 245 -3.98 -9.04 -14.20
C ALA A 245 -3.02 -8.63 -15.34
N ALA A 246 -3.45 -7.73 -16.23
CA ALA A 246 -2.61 -7.20 -17.29
C ALA A 246 -1.41 -6.41 -16.73
N SER A 247 -1.62 -5.61 -15.68
CA SER A 247 -0.53 -4.87 -15.04
C SER A 247 0.49 -5.80 -14.40
N LEU A 248 0.05 -6.84 -13.69
CA LEU A 248 0.95 -7.80 -13.04
C LEU A 248 1.70 -8.66 -14.07
N ALA A 249 1.06 -9.05 -15.17
CA ALA A 249 1.65 -9.92 -16.18
C ALA A 249 2.55 -9.19 -17.20
N LEU A 250 2.15 -7.99 -17.63
CA LEU A 250 2.72 -7.33 -18.81
C LEU A 250 3.55 -6.09 -18.47
N CYS A 251 3.51 -5.58 -17.24
CA CYS A 251 4.26 -4.38 -16.91
C CYS A 251 5.77 -4.68 -16.92
N THR A 252 6.46 -4.05 -17.86
CA THR A 252 7.93 -4.01 -17.99
C THR A 252 8.46 -2.58 -17.92
N ILE A 253 7.59 -1.64 -17.53
CA ILE A 253 7.83 -0.19 -17.64
C ILE A 253 8.84 0.25 -16.58
N SER A 254 9.87 0.98 -17.01
CA SER A 254 10.76 1.76 -16.14
C SER A 254 10.11 3.10 -15.74
N GLY A 255 10.34 3.60 -14.53
CA GLY A 255 9.74 4.85 -14.06
C GLY A 255 8.48 4.65 -13.21
N HIS A 256 8.55 3.73 -12.25
CA HIS A 256 7.52 3.51 -11.22
C HIS A 256 7.92 4.19 -9.91
N PRO A 257 6.99 4.79 -9.15
CA PRO A 257 5.57 5.03 -9.46
C PRO A 257 5.35 6.19 -10.43
N SER A 258 4.36 6.06 -11.32
CA SER A 258 3.94 7.13 -12.23
C SER A 258 2.53 6.90 -12.77
N LEU A 259 2.05 7.83 -13.61
CA LEU A 259 0.80 7.68 -14.37
C LEU A 259 0.74 6.37 -15.17
N LEU A 260 1.88 5.86 -15.64
CA LEU A 260 1.95 4.63 -16.43
C LEU A 260 1.63 3.39 -15.59
N THR A 261 1.88 3.45 -14.28
CA THR A 261 1.59 2.36 -13.34
C THR A 261 0.30 2.61 -12.55
N ALA A 262 -0.60 3.48 -13.02
CA ALA A 262 -1.86 3.79 -12.33
C ALA A 262 -2.95 2.72 -12.49
N TRP A 263 -2.82 1.83 -13.46
CA TRP A 263 -3.78 0.79 -13.79
C TRP A 263 -4.15 -0.18 -12.66
N PRO A 264 -3.21 -0.78 -11.90
CA PRO A 264 -3.55 -1.66 -10.78
C PRO A 264 -4.29 -0.90 -9.66
N VAL A 265 -3.94 0.38 -9.43
CA VAL A 265 -4.62 1.25 -8.47
C VAL A 265 -6.05 1.52 -8.89
N ALA A 266 -6.25 1.93 -10.15
CA ALA A 266 -7.57 2.15 -10.72
C ALA A 266 -8.42 0.88 -10.70
N GLY A 267 -7.88 -0.26 -11.14
CA GLY A 267 -8.56 -1.55 -11.12
C GLY A 267 -8.98 -1.98 -9.71
N THR A 268 -8.10 -1.79 -8.73
CA THR A 268 -8.40 -2.08 -7.31
C THR A 268 -9.51 -1.18 -6.78
N ALA A 269 -9.45 0.13 -7.08
CA ALA A 269 -10.50 1.08 -6.68
C ALA A 269 -11.87 0.74 -7.30
N VAL A 270 -11.89 0.31 -8.57
CA VAL A 270 -13.10 -0.16 -9.26
C VAL A 270 -13.67 -1.39 -8.56
N ILE A 271 -12.87 -2.44 -8.33
CA ILE A 271 -13.35 -3.65 -7.62
C ILE A 271 -13.87 -3.32 -6.22
N LEU A 272 -13.19 -2.44 -5.48
CA LEU A 272 -13.66 -2.02 -4.16
C LEU A 272 -15.01 -1.30 -4.22
N GLY A 273 -15.18 -0.41 -5.20
CA GLY A 273 -16.37 0.40 -5.43
C GLY A 273 -17.59 -0.41 -5.86
N PHE A 274 -17.40 -1.37 -6.78
CA PHE A 274 -18.48 -2.19 -7.35
C PHE A 274 -18.61 -3.59 -6.73
N GLY A 275 -17.73 -3.95 -5.79
CA GLY A 275 -17.81 -5.20 -5.03
C GLY A 275 -19.08 -5.25 -4.16
N ARG A 276 -19.89 -6.29 -4.38
CA ARG A 276 -21.15 -6.53 -3.67
C ARG A 276 -20.92 -7.40 -2.44
N LYS A 277 -21.80 -7.24 -1.44
CA LYS A 277 -21.89 -8.13 -0.28
C LYS A 277 -22.63 -9.40 -0.65
#